data_AF-A0A1S8TM52-F1
#
_entry.id   AF-A0A1S8TM52-F1
#
_cell.length_a   1.000
_cell.length_b   1.000
_cell.length_c   1.000
_cell.angle_alpha   90.00
_cell.angle_beta   90.00
_cell.angle_gamma   90.00
#
_symmetry.space_group_name_H-M   'P 1'
#
loop_
_entity.id
_entity.type
_entity.pdbx_description
1 polymer ?
#
loop_
_entity_poly.entity_id
_entity_poly.type
_entity_poly.pdbx_seq_one_letter_code
_entity_poly.pdbx_strand_id
1 'polypeptide(L)'
;MFSDGIDGFEGKDIRLILKAREKDPEKKKILDDRYTDILLVFDLDPHDPQYDPKHIKLMQEYFSDSSDMGQLYLNYPMVEAFYHLNSIPDDCYYDKKAFMTELKNKQYKSRVQKETMGNTYSKFASNKDEYTIVI
;
A
#
# COMPACT_ATOMS: atom_id res chain seq x y z
N MET A 1 6.82 -5.56 -18.63
CA MET A 1 5.40 -5.92 -18.44
C MET A 1 4.44 -4.74 -18.70
N PHE A 2 4.93 -3.55 -19.05
CA PHE A 2 4.12 -2.33 -19.22
C PHE A 2 4.40 -1.59 -20.54
N SER A 3 4.80 -2.30 -21.61
CA SER A 3 5.25 -1.67 -22.86
C SER A 3 4.16 -0.90 -23.62
N ASP A 4 2.88 -1.16 -23.33
CA ASP A 4 1.79 -0.83 -24.25
C ASP A 4 0.81 0.24 -23.72
N GLY A 5 1.15 0.97 -22.66
CA GLY A 5 0.29 2.04 -22.13
C GLY A 5 -1.03 1.54 -21.53
N ILE A 6 -2.04 2.43 -21.45
CA ILE A 6 -3.37 2.16 -20.86
C ILE A 6 -4.08 0.97 -21.54
N ASP A 7 -3.87 0.79 -22.84
CA ASP A 7 -4.40 -0.33 -23.63
C ASP A 7 -3.97 -1.70 -23.07
N GLY A 8 -2.85 -1.75 -22.34
CA GLY A 8 -2.39 -2.95 -21.65
C GLY A 8 -3.24 -3.37 -20.45
N PHE A 9 -4.07 -2.46 -19.90
CA PHE A 9 -4.95 -2.72 -18.76
C PHE A 9 -6.42 -2.88 -19.16
N GLU A 10 -6.83 -2.32 -20.30
CA GLU A 10 -8.22 -2.38 -20.78
C GLU A 10 -8.74 -3.83 -20.86
N GLY A 11 -9.75 -4.14 -20.05
CA GLY A 11 -10.40 -5.45 -20.01
C GLY A 11 -9.71 -6.53 -19.15
N LYS A 12 -8.68 -6.17 -18.36
CA LYS A 12 -8.03 -7.12 -17.44
C LYS A 12 -8.66 -7.09 -16.04
N ASP A 13 -9.60 -8.01 -15.79
CA ASP A 13 -10.11 -8.31 -14.45
C ASP A 13 -9.00 -8.97 -13.60
N ILE A 14 -8.55 -8.26 -12.56
CA ILE A 14 -7.49 -8.73 -11.66
C ILE A 14 -7.86 -10.06 -10.99
N ARG A 15 -9.14 -10.29 -10.66
CA ARG A 15 -9.62 -11.54 -10.06
C ARG A 15 -9.45 -12.70 -11.03
N LEU A 16 -9.76 -12.50 -12.32
CA LEU A 16 -9.55 -13.51 -13.35
C LEU A 16 -8.06 -13.83 -13.53
N ILE A 17 -7.20 -12.81 -13.49
CA ILE A 17 -5.74 -13.00 -13.57
C ILE A 17 -5.22 -13.80 -12.37
N LEU A 18 -5.64 -13.44 -11.15
CA LEU A 18 -5.26 -14.16 -9.94
C LEU A 18 -5.74 -15.62 -10.00
N LYS A 19 -6.98 -15.85 -10.44
CA LYS A 19 -7.55 -17.19 -10.57
C LYS A 19 -6.78 -18.05 -11.58
N ALA A 20 -6.37 -17.46 -12.70
CA ALA A 20 -5.59 -18.16 -13.73
C ALA A 20 -4.19 -18.57 -13.22
N ARG A 21 -3.60 -17.78 -12.31
CA ARG A 21 -2.26 -18.03 -11.75
C ARG A 21 -2.26 -18.92 -10.51
N GLU A 22 -3.35 -18.94 -9.76
CA GLU A 22 -3.48 -19.81 -8.59
C GLU A 22 -3.42 -21.28 -9.02
N LYS A 23 -2.82 -22.14 -8.19
CA LYS A 23 -2.72 -23.59 -8.43
C LYS A 23 -3.52 -24.37 -7.41
N ASP A 24 -3.69 -23.82 -6.21
CA ASP A 24 -4.45 -24.40 -5.12
C ASP A 24 -5.97 -24.32 -5.42
N PRO A 25 -6.68 -25.46 -5.54
CA PRO A 25 -8.11 -25.49 -5.80
C PRO A 25 -8.95 -24.78 -4.74
N GLU A 26 -8.56 -24.82 -3.46
CA GLU A 26 -9.33 -24.17 -2.39
C GLU A 26 -9.17 -22.64 -2.47
N LYS A 27 -7.98 -22.14 -2.75
CA LYS A 27 -7.76 -20.70 -2.99
C LYS A 27 -8.43 -20.20 -4.27
N LYS A 28 -8.53 -21.05 -5.30
CA LYS A 28 -9.31 -20.71 -6.50
C LYS A 28 -10.79 -20.50 -6.21
N LYS A 29 -11.38 -21.31 -5.32
CA LYS A 29 -12.79 -21.17 -4.93
C LYS A 29 -13.05 -19.84 -4.24
N ILE A 30 -12.11 -19.35 -3.42
CA ILE A 30 -12.21 -18.03 -2.79
C ILE A 30 -12.33 -16.95 -3.88
N LEU A 31 -11.53 -17.03 -4.93
CA LEU A 31 -11.57 -16.10 -6.06
C LEU A 31 -12.82 -16.23 -6.95
N ASP A 32 -13.68 -17.22 -6.72
CA ASP A 32 -14.98 -17.37 -7.40
C ASP A 32 -16.14 -16.72 -6.64
N ASP A 33 -15.89 -16.21 -5.44
CA ASP A 33 -16.90 -15.53 -4.66
C ASP A 33 -17.24 -14.13 -5.22
N ARG A 34 -18.34 -13.57 -4.70
CA ARG A 34 -18.75 -12.21 -5.01
C ARG A 34 -18.12 -11.23 -4.04
N TYR A 35 -17.35 -10.31 -4.60
CA TYR A 35 -16.76 -9.19 -3.88
C TYR A 35 -17.46 -7.90 -4.30
N THR A 36 -17.77 -7.06 -3.32
CA THR A 36 -18.28 -5.70 -3.56
C THR A 36 -17.16 -4.73 -3.87
N ASP A 37 -15.97 -4.99 -3.32
CA ASP A 37 -14.84 -4.08 -3.35
C ASP A 37 -13.53 -4.84 -3.59
N ILE A 38 -12.65 -4.26 -4.39
CA ILE A 38 -11.29 -4.71 -4.63
C ILE A 38 -10.34 -3.61 -4.19
N LEU A 39 -9.56 -3.88 -3.14
CA LEU A 39 -8.55 -2.96 -2.63
C LEU A 39 -7.16 -3.49 -2.97
N LEU A 40 -6.37 -2.68 -3.66
CA LEU A 40 -5.00 -2.99 -4.06
C LEU A 40 -4.05 -2.17 -3.19
N VAL A 41 -3.41 -2.80 -2.20
CA VAL A 41 -2.49 -2.12 -1.28
C VAL A 41 -1.07 -2.55 -1.59
N PHE A 42 -0.23 -1.63 -2.05
CA PHE A 42 1.17 -1.90 -2.38
C PHE A 42 2.11 -0.91 -1.72
N ASP A 43 3.33 -1.36 -1.42
CA ASP A 43 4.46 -0.52 -1.09
C ASP A 43 5.01 0.16 -2.35
N LEU A 44 5.17 1.48 -2.30
CA LEU A 44 5.80 2.22 -3.38
C LEU A 44 7.30 2.33 -3.09
N ASP A 45 8.13 1.80 -3.99
CA ASP A 45 9.59 1.94 -3.92
C ASP A 45 10.11 2.85 -5.05
N PRO A 46 10.25 4.17 -4.80
CA PRO A 46 10.80 5.09 -5.79
C PRO A 46 12.32 4.96 -5.95
N HIS A 47 12.98 4.08 -5.18
CA HIS A 47 14.40 3.79 -5.33
C HIS A 47 14.68 2.62 -6.29
N ASP A 48 13.65 1.88 -6.73
CA ASP A 48 13.80 0.81 -7.72
C ASP A 48 14.33 1.40 -9.05
N PRO A 49 15.39 0.82 -9.66
CA PRO A 49 15.93 1.30 -10.94
C PRO A 49 14.93 1.32 -12.10
N GLN A 50 13.87 0.51 -12.04
CA GLN A 50 12.78 0.43 -13.01
C GLN A 50 11.59 1.33 -12.65
N TYR A 51 11.68 2.10 -11.56
CA TYR A 51 10.65 3.04 -11.17
C TYR A 51 10.41 4.08 -12.27
N ASP A 52 9.15 4.20 -12.69
CA ASP A 52 8.68 5.27 -13.55
C ASP A 52 7.39 5.87 -12.96
N PRO A 53 7.38 7.16 -12.57
CA PRO A 53 6.20 7.83 -12.04
C PRO A 53 5.01 7.82 -13.01
N LYS A 54 5.25 7.71 -14.32
CA LYS A 54 4.17 7.62 -15.31
C LYS A 54 3.37 6.33 -15.14
N HIS A 55 4.03 5.19 -14.93
CA HIS A 55 3.34 3.92 -14.68
C HIS A 55 2.50 4.00 -13.41
N ILE A 56 3.02 4.61 -12.35
CA ILE A 56 2.26 4.81 -11.11
C ILE A 56 1.00 5.64 -11.36
N LYS A 57 1.13 6.75 -12.09
CA LYS A 57 0.00 7.62 -12.41
C LYS A 57 -1.07 6.89 -13.23
N LEU A 58 -0.65 6.15 -14.26
CA LEU A 58 -1.55 5.33 -15.08
C LEU A 58 -2.28 4.29 -14.23
N MET A 59 -1.57 3.62 -13.32
CA MET A 59 -2.19 2.65 -12.41
C MET A 59 -3.18 3.31 -11.44
N GLN A 60 -2.90 4.51 -10.93
CA GLN A 60 -3.86 5.22 -10.07
C GLN A 60 -5.10 5.71 -10.83
N GLU A 61 -4.96 6.10 -12.09
CA GLU A 61 -6.10 6.47 -12.93
C GLU A 61 -6.99 5.26 -13.23
N TYR A 62 -6.37 4.11 -13.54
CA TYR A 62 -7.08 2.86 -13.84
C TYR A 62 -7.74 2.24 -12.60
N PHE A 63 -7.01 2.14 -11.49
CA PHE A 63 -7.49 1.57 -10.22
C PHE A 63 -7.98 2.67 -9.28
N SER A 64 -9.06 3.35 -9.67
CA SER A 64 -9.58 4.52 -8.95
C SER A 64 -10.87 4.26 -8.16
N ASP A 65 -11.61 3.18 -8.45
CA ASP A 65 -12.90 2.83 -7.83
C ASP A 65 -12.87 1.39 -7.32
N SER A 66 -13.11 1.20 -6.03
CA SER A 66 -13.06 -0.12 -5.38
C SER A 66 -14.14 -1.07 -5.91
N SER A 67 -15.28 -0.53 -6.37
CA SER A 67 -16.44 -1.29 -6.80
C SER A 67 -16.39 -1.73 -8.28
N ASP A 68 -15.41 -1.25 -9.04
CA ASP A 68 -15.20 -1.58 -10.46
C ASP A 68 -13.90 -2.38 -10.67
N MET A 69 -12.85 -1.75 -11.21
CA MET A 69 -11.56 -2.40 -11.47
C MET A 69 -10.68 -2.53 -10.21
N GLY A 70 -11.09 -1.89 -9.12
CA GLY A 70 -10.41 -1.85 -7.83
C GLY A 70 -9.78 -0.48 -7.54
N GLN A 71 -9.43 -0.27 -6.28
CA GLN A 71 -8.83 0.99 -5.81
C GLN A 71 -7.41 0.77 -5.33
N LEU A 72 -6.46 1.52 -5.91
CA LEU A 72 -5.04 1.42 -5.60
C LEU A 72 -4.62 2.38 -4.48
N TYR A 73 -4.11 1.79 -3.41
CA TYR A 73 -3.46 2.47 -2.29
C TYR A 73 -1.96 2.18 -2.33
N LEU A 74 -1.17 3.26 -2.35
CA LEU A 74 0.28 3.17 -2.33
C LEU A 74 0.80 3.69 -1.00
N ASN A 75 1.57 2.87 -0.30
CA ASN A 75 2.21 3.23 0.95
C ASN A 75 3.66 3.66 0.71
N TYR A 76 3.97 4.93 0.97
CA TYR A 76 5.35 5.43 1.05
C TYR A 76 5.42 6.66 1.95
N PRO A 77 6.39 6.75 2.88
CA PRO A 77 7.48 5.81 3.18
C PRO A 77 7.05 4.64 4.09
N MET A 78 6.81 3.48 3.46
CA MET A 78 6.34 2.19 4.00
C MET A 78 6.09 2.12 5.52
N VAL A 79 7.06 1.60 6.28
CA VAL A 79 6.90 1.31 7.71
C VAL A 79 7.15 2.56 8.56
N GLU A 80 7.96 3.49 8.05
CA GLU A 80 8.28 4.73 8.76
C GLU A 80 7.04 5.61 8.92
N ALA A 81 6.12 5.65 7.94
CA ALA A 81 4.86 6.38 8.06
C ALA A 81 3.99 5.84 9.20
N PHE A 82 3.91 4.51 9.34
CA PHE A 82 3.24 3.87 10.47
C PHE A 82 3.91 4.22 11.80
N TYR A 83 5.25 4.16 11.87
CA TYR A 83 5.97 4.60 13.06
C TYR A 83 5.82 6.09 13.33
N HIS A 84 5.38 6.89 12.38
CA HIS A 84 5.17 8.31 12.58
C HIS A 84 3.84 8.63 13.30
N LEU A 85 2.98 7.64 13.53
CA LEU A 85 1.79 7.81 14.36
C LEU A 85 2.17 8.20 15.80
N ASN A 86 1.37 9.06 16.40
CA ASN A 86 1.46 9.41 17.82
C ASN A 86 0.54 8.55 18.70
N SER A 87 -0.60 8.11 18.14
CA SER A 87 -1.60 7.28 18.80
C SER A 87 -2.38 6.47 17.76
N ILE A 88 -3.27 5.59 18.19
CA ILE A 88 -4.25 4.92 17.31
C ILE A 88 -5.64 5.12 17.94
N PRO A 89 -6.54 5.91 17.32
CA PRO A 89 -6.33 6.75 16.13
C PRO A 89 -5.39 7.95 16.38
N ASP A 90 -4.79 8.50 15.32
CA ASP A 90 -4.00 9.76 15.34
C ASP A 90 -4.69 10.78 14.44
N ASP A 91 -5.43 11.71 15.05
CA ASP A 91 -6.19 12.74 14.33
C ASP A 91 -5.29 13.67 13.49
N CYS A 92 -4.02 13.79 13.87
CA CYS A 92 -3.03 14.63 13.18
C CYS A 92 -2.26 13.85 12.09
N TYR A 93 -2.57 12.57 11.84
CA TYR A 93 -1.83 11.76 10.88
C TYR A 93 -1.87 12.35 9.47
N TYR A 94 -3.04 12.84 9.03
CA TYR A 94 -3.24 13.42 7.71
C TYR A 94 -2.41 14.70 7.47
N ASP A 95 -1.97 15.38 8.53
CA ASP A 95 -1.12 16.57 8.44
C ASP A 95 0.37 16.23 8.31
N LYS A 96 0.77 14.99 8.62
CA LYS A 96 2.16 14.54 8.53
C LYS A 96 2.57 14.41 7.06
N LYS A 97 3.60 15.15 6.67
CA LYS A 97 4.16 15.14 5.31
C LYS A 97 5.63 14.79 5.33
N ALA A 98 6.08 14.06 4.32
CA ALA A 98 7.49 13.80 4.05
C ALA A 98 7.90 14.53 2.76
N PHE A 99 9.03 15.22 2.78
CA PHE A 99 9.55 15.88 1.58
C PHE A 99 10.39 14.91 0.75
N MET A 100 10.31 15.00 -0.57
CA MET A 100 11.09 14.13 -1.46
C MET A 100 12.61 14.26 -1.24
N THR A 101 13.09 15.45 -0.89
CA THR A 101 14.49 15.70 -0.54
C THR A 101 14.90 14.97 0.73
N GLU A 102 14.05 15.00 1.76
CA GLU A 102 14.24 14.28 3.01
C GLU A 102 14.32 12.76 2.78
N LEU A 103 13.44 12.23 1.93
CA LEU A 103 13.38 10.81 1.57
C LEU A 103 14.64 10.37 0.80
N LYS A 104 15.06 11.15 -0.20
CA LYS A 104 16.31 10.91 -0.95
C LYS A 104 17.54 10.94 -0.04
N ASN A 105 17.55 11.82 0.95
CA ASN A 105 18.63 11.93 1.93
C ASN A 105 18.55 10.89 3.06
N LYS A 106 17.56 9.98 3.02
CA LYS A 106 17.31 8.95 4.06
C LYS A 106 17.12 9.55 5.46
N GLN A 107 16.56 10.76 5.55
CA GLN A 107 16.40 11.51 6.79
C GLN A 107 15.05 11.28 7.47
N TYR A 108 14.03 10.82 6.73
CA TYR A 108 12.67 10.65 7.25
C TYR A 108 12.62 9.69 8.44
N LYS A 109 13.27 8.53 8.34
CA LYS A 109 13.37 7.57 9.43
C LYS A 109 13.91 8.20 10.71
N SER A 110 14.99 8.97 10.60
CA SER A 110 15.62 9.65 11.74
C SER A 110 14.71 10.73 12.33
N ARG A 111 13.88 11.39 11.52
CA ARG A 111 12.88 12.34 12.00
C ARG A 111 11.78 11.64 12.78
N VAL A 112 11.20 10.57 12.22
CA VAL A 112 10.18 9.76 12.90
C VAL A 112 10.67 9.30 14.27
N GLN A 113 11.91 8.80 14.36
CA GLN A 113 12.51 8.39 15.63
C GLN A 113 12.58 9.51 16.67
N LYS A 114 12.88 10.74 16.23
CA LYS A 114 12.94 11.93 17.11
C LYS A 114 11.56 12.40 17.53
N GLU A 115 10.59 12.40 16.61
CA GLU A 115 9.24 12.90 16.84
C GLU A 115 8.40 11.93 17.69
N THR A 116 8.56 10.62 17.51
CA THR A 116 7.69 9.61 18.16
C THR A 116 8.38 8.74 19.21
N MET A 117 9.62 9.05 19.60
CA MET A 117 10.39 8.39 20.67
C MET A 117 10.39 6.85 20.66
N GLY A 118 10.46 6.21 19.49
CA GLY A 118 10.49 4.75 19.43
C GLY A 118 10.42 4.15 18.04
N ASN A 119 11.06 2.98 17.90
CA ASN A 119 11.18 2.23 16.64
C ASN A 119 10.37 0.93 16.67
N THR A 120 9.47 0.79 17.66
CA THR A 120 8.93 -0.51 18.06
C THR A 120 7.42 -0.43 18.20
N TYR A 121 6.73 -1.44 17.66
CA TYR A 121 5.28 -1.60 17.72
C TYR A 121 4.70 -1.57 19.14
N SER A 122 5.52 -1.87 20.14
CA SER A 122 5.15 -1.83 21.56
C SER A 122 4.68 -0.46 22.06
N LYS A 123 4.89 0.62 21.28
CA LYS A 123 4.36 1.94 21.66
C LYS A 123 2.84 2.07 21.54
N PHE A 124 2.19 1.22 20.75
CA PHE A 124 0.73 1.25 20.58
C PHE A 124 0.01 0.05 21.19
N ALA A 125 0.71 -1.08 21.37
CA ALA A 125 0.14 -2.25 22.00
C ALA A 125 0.22 -2.08 23.53
N SER A 126 -0.95 -2.02 24.18
CA SER A 126 -1.02 -2.04 25.64
C SER A 126 -0.88 -3.48 26.17
N ASN A 127 -1.21 -4.48 25.34
CA ASN A 127 -1.12 -5.89 25.71
C ASN A 127 -0.74 -6.79 24.52
N LYS A 128 -0.23 -8.00 24.81
CA LYS A 128 0.33 -8.91 23.80
C LYS A 128 -0.71 -9.51 22.83
N ASP A 129 -1.98 -9.44 23.18
CA ASP A 129 -3.06 -9.97 22.35
C ASP A 129 -3.50 -9.00 21.24
N GLU A 130 -3.19 -7.69 21.38
CA GLU A 130 -3.50 -6.66 20.38
C GLU A 130 -2.58 -6.71 19.15
N TYR A 131 -1.44 -7.42 19.22
CA TYR A 131 -0.49 -7.57 18.11
C TYR A 131 -1.08 -8.27 16.88
N THR A 132 -2.24 -8.93 17.02
CA THR A 132 -2.80 -9.82 15.99
C THR A 132 -3.97 -9.18 15.24
N ILE A 133 -4.45 -8.01 15.66
CA ILE A 133 -5.48 -7.28 14.91
C ILE A 133 -4.76 -6.43 13.85
N VAL A 134 -4.54 -7.05 12.70
CA VAL A 134 -4.28 -6.32 11.45
C VAL A 134 -5.63 -5.73 11.04
N ILE A 135 -5.74 -4.39 11.12
CA ILE A 135 -6.89 -3.64 10.61
C ILE A 135 -6.81 -3.58 9.09
#